data_AF-A0A1I0LDW8-F1
#
_entry.id   AF-A0A1I0LDW8-F1
#
_cell.length_a   1.000
_cell.length_b   1.000
_cell.length_c   1.000
_cell.angle_alpha   90.00
_cell.angle_beta   90.00
_cell.angle_gamma   90.00
#
_symmetry.space_group_name_H-M   'P 1'
#
loop_
_entity.id
_entity.type
_entity.pdbx_description
1 polymer ?
#
loop_
_entity_poly.entity_id
_entity_poly.type
_entity_poly.pdbx_seq_one_letter_code
_entity_poly.pdbx_strand_id
1 'polypeptide(L)' 'MTHDRDAAADRPVFAGWRIMRSDAGRFWATRERPFSQTVEDAGAHRTVDADDLVKLCQAIAEQESIAERTRPSLWMAR' A
#
# COMPACT_ATOMS: atom_id res chain seq x y z
N MET A 1 -14.19 20.45 4.04
CA MET A 1 -12.88 20.41 4.73
C MET A 1 -11.84 19.98 3.71
N THR A 2 -11.04 20.93 3.25
CA THR A 2 -9.93 20.68 2.33
C THR A 2 -8.78 20.16 3.18
N HIS A 3 -8.47 18.87 3.08
CA HIS A 3 -7.27 18.35 3.73
C HIS A 3 -6.05 18.81 2.94
N ASP A 4 -5.44 19.85 3.49
CA ASP A 4 -4.00 20.06 3.60
C ASP A 4 -3.16 19.21 2.63
N ARG A 5 -2.89 19.79 1.46
CA ARG A 5 -2.12 19.15 0.37
C ARG A 5 -0.62 19.44 0.51
N ASP A 6 -0.15 19.94 1.66
CA ASP A 6 1.22 20.46 1.83
C ASP A 6 2.06 19.80 2.95
N ALA A 7 1.62 18.68 3.52
CA ALA A 7 2.43 17.88 4.46
C ALA A 7 3.18 16.69 3.78
N ALA A 8 3.58 16.85 2.51
CA ALA A 8 4.04 15.74 1.67
C ALA A 8 5.54 15.43 1.71
N ALA A 9 6.38 16.23 2.39
CA ALA A 9 7.81 16.25 2.09
C ALA A 9 8.73 15.29 2.90
N ASP A 10 8.29 14.68 4.01
CA ASP A 10 9.18 13.79 4.79
C ASP A 10 8.42 12.74 5.61
N ARG A 11 7.46 12.05 4.99
CA ARG A 11 6.82 10.90 5.63
C ARG A 11 7.59 9.64 5.23
N PRO A 12 8.00 8.79 6.18
CA PRO A 12 8.74 7.58 5.87
C PRO A 12 7.93 6.72 4.91
N VAL A 13 8.55 6.39 3.78
CA VAL A 13 8.02 5.46 2.79
C VAL A 13 8.61 4.09 3.09
N PHE A 14 7.76 3.11 3.38
CA PHE A 14 8.16 1.73 3.58
C PHE A 14 7.70 0.89 2.39
N ALA A 15 8.63 0.27 1.66
CA ALA A 15 8.32 -0.57 0.49
C ALA A 15 7.42 0.11 -0.58
N GLY A 16 7.51 1.44 -0.75
CA GLY A 16 6.65 2.21 -1.66
C GLY A 16 5.28 2.59 -1.08
N TRP A 17 5.06 2.39 0.21
CA TRP A 17 3.86 2.77 0.95
C TRP A 17 4.11 3.97 1.85
N ARG A 18 3.25 4.96 1.74
CA ARG A 18 3.20 6.11 2.65
C ARG A 18 2.32 5.76 3.84
N ILE A 19 2.92 5.74 5.02
CA ILE A 19 2.22 5.43 6.28
C ILE A 19 1.73 6.72 6.92
N MET A 20 0.52 6.65 7.48
CA MET A 20 -0.19 7.76 8.13
C MET A 20 -0.85 7.24 9.40
N ARG A 21 -0.98 8.12 10.40
CA ARG A 21 -1.61 7.81 11.69
C ARG A 21 -2.62 8.90 12.01
N SER A 22 -3.80 8.52 12.46
CA SER A 22 -4.81 9.45 12.98
C SER A 22 -4.48 9.84 14.42
N ASP A 23 -5.03 10.97 14.84
CA ASP A 23 -5.02 11.38 16.25
C ASP A 23 -5.73 10.37 17.16
N ALA A 24 -6.70 9.61 16.62
CA ALA A 24 -7.39 8.51 17.29
C ALA A 24 -6.55 7.21 17.38
N GLY A 25 -5.32 7.22 16.87
CA GLY A 25 -4.38 6.09 16.98
C GLY A 25 -4.48 5.03 15.89
N ARG A 26 -5.47 5.10 14.98
CA ARG A 26 -5.55 4.19 13.82
C ARG A 26 -4.47 4.52 12.79
N PHE A 27 -3.94 3.49 12.15
CA PHE A 27 -2.97 3.60 11.07
C PHE A 27 -3.63 3.34 9.73
N TRP A 28 -3.15 4.01 8.69
CA TRP A 28 -3.41 3.63 7.31
C TRP A 28 -2.18 3.84 6.46
N ALA A 29 -2.08 3.08 5.39
CA ALA A 29 -1.02 3.19 4.41
C ALA A 29 -1.62 3.31 3.03
N THR A 30 -0.99 4.10 2.17
CA THR A 30 -1.35 4.17 0.75
C THR A 30 -0.11 4.02 -0.10
N ARG A 31 -0.16 3.15 -1.10
CA ARG A 31 0.93 2.92 -2.03
C ARG A 31 1.13 4.13 -2.92
N GLU A 32 2.37 4.59 -3.07
CA GLU A 32 2.68 5.79 -3.86
C GLU A 32 2.50 5.56 -5.36
N ARG A 33 2.80 4.33 -5.82
CA ARG A 33 2.51 3.89 -7.18
C ARG A 33 1.30 2.96 -7.13
N PRO A 34 0.26 3.20 -7.93
CA PRO A 34 -0.87 2.29 -8.00
C PRO A 34 -0.42 0.89 -8.45
N PHE A 35 -1.23 -0.11 -8.12
CA PHE A 35 -1.06 -1.43 -8.70
C PHE A 35 -1.47 -1.40 -10.19
N SER A 36 -1.03 -2.40 -10.96
CA SER A 36 -1.58 -2.58 -12.31
C SER A 36 -3.03 -3.05 -12.21
N GLN A 37 -3.81 -2.82 -13.27
CA GLN A 37 -5.21 -3.22 -13.31
C GLN A 37 -5.41 -4.70 -13.00
N THR A 38 -4.58 -5.58 -13.57
CA THR A 38 -4.63 -7.03 -13.29
C THR A 38 -4.43 -7.37 -11.81
N VAL A 39 -3.59 -6.61 -11.10
CA VAL A 39 -3.32 -6.82 -9.66
C VAL A 39 -4.48 -6.29 -8.81
N GLU A 40 -5.08 -5.16 -9.18
CA GLU A 40 -6.29 -4.66 -8.52
C GLU A 40 -7.49 -5.59 -8.76
N ASP A 41 -7.64 -6.12 -9.97
CA ASP A 41 -8.66 -7.13 -10.32
C ASP A 41 -8.46 -8.44 -9.55
N ALA A 42 -7.21 -8.77 -9.19
CA ALA A 42 -6.87 -9.89 -8.32
C ALA A 42 -7.17 -9.64 -6.83
N GLY A 43 -7.68 -8.45 -6.48
CA GLY A 43 -8.11 -8.08 -5.13
C GLY A 43 -7.11 -7.27 -4.32
N ALA A 44 -6.00 -6.80 -4.93
CA ALA A 44 -5.06 -5.95 -4.20
C ALA A 44 -5.63 -4.54 -4.01
N HIS A 45 -5.56 -4.03 -2.79
CA HIS A 45 -6.00 -2.69 -2.44
C HIS A 45 -4.82 -1.74 -2.30
N ARG A 46 -4.83 -0.61 -2.99
CA ARG A 46 -3.77 0.42 -2.89
C ARG A 46 -3.71 1.16 -1.55
N THR A 47 -4.77 1.03 -0.74
CA THR A 47 -4.91 1.68 0.56
C THR A 47 -5.42 0.64 1.56
N VAL A 48 -4.73 0.51 2.69
CA VAL A 48 -5.09 -0.40 3.78
C VAL A 48 -5.05 0.35 5.11
N ASP A 49 -5.86 -0.07 6.06
CA ASP A 49 -5.87 0.46 7.42
C ASP A 49 -5.75 -0.66 8.46
N ALA A 50 -5.28 -0.30 9.66
CA ALA A 50 -5.16 -1.20 10.78
C ALA A 50 -5.10 -0.46 12.11
N ASP A 51 -5.43 -1.16 13.20
CA ASP A 51 -5.41 -0.60 14.56
C ASP A 51 -3.98 -0.37 15.09
N ASP A 52 -3.00 -1.10 14.56
CA ASP A 52 -1.61 -1.05 15.01
C ASP A 52 -0.63 -1.28 13.85
N LEU A 53 0.64 -0.92 14.07
CA LEU A 53 1.67 -0.97 13.04
C LEU A 53 1.99 -2.41 12.58
N VAL A 54 1.86 -3.42 13.45
CA VAL A 54 2.14 -4.81 13.09
C VAL A 54 1.08 -5.30 12.12
N LYS A 55 -0.19 -5.08 12.43
CA LYS A 55 -1.31 -5.39 11.54
C LYS A 55 -1.23 -4.60 10.23
N LEU A 56 -0.79 -3.34 10.28
CA LEU A 56 -0.59 -2.54 9.06
C LEU A 56 0.48 -3.17 8.15
N CYS A 57 1.61 -3.59 8.72
CA CYS A 57 2.67 -4.26 7.96
C CYS A 57 2.20 -5.59 7.37
N GLN A 58 1.38 -6.36 8.10
CA GLN A 58 0.77 -7.60 7.60
C GLN A 58 -0.17 -7.31 6.42
N ALA A 59 -1.04 -6.30 6.56
CA ALA A 59 -1.96 -5.91 5.49
C ALA A 59 -1.20 -5.45 4.23
N ILE A 60 -0.14 -4.66 4.37
CA ILE A 60 0.75 -4.26 3.26
C ILE A 60 1.39 -5.48 2.59
N ALA A 61 1.93 -6.41 3.39
CA ALA A 61 2.58 -7.61 2.88
C ALA A 61 1.59 -8.51 2.11
N GLU A 62 0.33 -8.57 2.54
CA GLU A 62 -0.73 -9.28 1.81
C GLU A 62 -0.98 -8.65 0.44
N GLN A 63 -1.10 -7.31 0.35
CA GLN A 63 -1.30 -6.63 -0.92
C GLN A 63 -0.11 -6.83 -1.89
N GLU A 64 1.12 -6.72 -1.40
CA GLU A 64 2.31 -6.98 -2.22
C GLU A 64 2.43 -8.46 -2.61
N SER A 65 1.95 -9.39 -1.79
CA SER A 65 1.92 -10.81 -2.14
C SER A 65 0.93 -11.11 -3.27
N ILE A 66 -0.23 -10.44 -3.30
CA ILE A 66 -1.17 -10.51 -4.43
C ILE A 66 -0.51 -9.96 -5.69
N ALA A 67 0.21 -8.83 -5.57
CA ALA A 67 0.94 -8.24 -6.67
C ALA A 67 2.01 -9.18 -7.23
N GLU A 68 2.79 -9.83 -6.36
CA GLU A 68 3.85 -10.75 -6.76
C GLU A 68 3.29 -12.00 -7.44
N ARG A 69 2.20 -12.58 -6.92
CA ARG A 69 1.54 -13.75 -7.53
C ARG A 69 0.93 -13.48 -8.90
N THR A 70 0.53 -12.23 -9.14
CA THR A 70 -0.11 -11.79 -10.38
C THR A 70 0.90 -11.36 -11.43
N ARG A 71 2.18 -11.18 -11.07
CA ARG A 71 3.23 -10.88 -12.03
C ARG A 71 3.41 -12.09 -12.96
N PRO A 72 3.27 -11.91 -14.29
CA PRO A 72 3.60 -12.98 -15.21
C PRO A 72 5.08 -13.32 -15.04
N SER A 73 5.37 -14.61 -14.86
CA SER A 73 6.74 -15.11 -14.72
C SER A 73 7.59 -14.61 -15.89
N LEU A 74 8.60 -13.76 -15.60
CA LEU A 74 9.47 -13.17 -16.61
C LEU A 74 10.27 -14.20 -17.43
N TRP A 75 10.28 -15.48 -17.03
CA TRP A 75 10.97 -16.56 -17.75
C TRP A 75 10.17 -17.16 -18.91
N MET A 76 8.87 -16.84 -19.06
CA MET A 76 8.02 -17.37 -20.15
C MET A 76 8.04 -16.51 -21.43
N ALA A 77 8.76 -15.39 -21.46
CA ALA A 77 8.83 -14.47 -22.60
C ALA A 77 10.10 -14.66 -23.45
N ARG A 78 10.58 -15.91 -23.61
CA ARG A 78 11.79 -16.23 -24.39
C ARG A 78 11.52 -17.19 -25.54
#